data_AF-A0A558JAZ6-F1
#
_entry.id   AF-A0A558JAZ6-F1
#
_cell.length_a   1.000
_cell.length_b   1.000
_cell.length_c   1.000
_cell.angle_alpha   90.00
_cell.angle_beta   90.00
_cell.angle_gamma   90.00
#
_symmetry.space_group_name_H-M   'P 1'
#
loop_
_entity.id
_entity.type
_entity.pdbx_description
1 polymer ?
#
loop_
_entity_poly.entity_id
_entity_poly.type
_entity_poly.pdbx_seq_one_letter_code
_entity_poly.pdbx_strand_id
1 'polypeptide(L)' 'MKQRNIKDNALKAQLRTPMFKMQQQTPKKGKGSYSRKGRVTEKGVKQGYSQAA' A
#
# COMPACT_ATOMS: atom_id res chain seq x y z
N MET A 1 3.13 -11.43 20.03
CA MET A 1 4.34 -10.67 20.43
C MET A 1 4.08 -10.04 21.78
N LYS A 2 4.90 -10.29 22.80
CA LYS A 2 4.72 -9.71 24.13
C LYS A 2 4.93 -8.20 24.03
N GLN A 3 3.87 -7.40 24.21
CA GLN A 3 3.99 -5.95 24.26
C GLN A 3 4.78 -5.61 25.53
N ARG A 4 5.97 -5.04 25.35
CA ARG A 4 6.78 -4.53 26.45
C ARG A 4 6.24 -3.17 26.84
N ASN A 5 6.15 -2.91 28.13
CA ASN A 5 5.79 -1.60 28.64
C ASN A 5 6.83 -0.58 28.18
N ILE A 6 6.37 0.54 27.63
CA ILE A 6 7.22 1.63 27.16
C ILE A 6 7.68 2.41 28.39
N LYS A 7 8.99 2.57 28.56
CA LYS A 7 9.58 3.20 29.76
C LYS A 7 9.81 4.71 29.61
N ASP A 8 10.21 5.15 28.41
CA ASP A 8 10.67 6.52 28.20
C ASP A 8 9.66 7.36 27.40
N ASN A 9 9.54 7.11 26.09
CA ASN A 9 8.72 7.92 25.19
C ASN A 9 7.74 7.07 24.37
N ALA A 10 6.45 7.28 24.62
CA ALA A 10 5.36 6.58 23.97
C ALA A 10 5.31 6.81 22.45
N LEU A 11 5.46 8.06 21.99
CA LEU A 11 5.35 8.42 20.58
C LEU A 11 6.46 7.79 19.73
N LYS A 12 7.71 7.84 20.23
CA LYS A 12 8.86 7.21 19.55
C LYS A 12 8.69 5.70 19.45
N ALA A 13 8.17 5.07 20.51
CA ALA A 13 7.88 3.64 20.50
C ALA A 13 6.77 3.29 19.51
N GLN A 14 5.70 4.10 19.46
CA GLN A 14 4.58 3.85 18.55
C GLN A 14 5.01 3.99 17.08
N LEU A 15 5.79 5.01 16.74
CA LEU A 15 6.34 5.22 15.38
C LEU A 15 7.14 4.02 14.87
N ARG A 16 7.82 3.28 15.76
CA ARG A 16 8.62 2.09 15.43
C ARG A 16 7.78 0.83 15.19
N THR A 17 6.49 0.85 15.50
CA THR A 17 5.60 -0.29 15.26
C THR A 17 5.24 -0.44 13.77
N PRO A 18 4.77 -1.63 13.34
CA PRO A 18 4.32 -1.82 11.96
C PRO A 18 3.16 -0.92 11.52
N MET A 19 2.46 -0.28 12.47
CA MET A 19 1.36 0.64 12.21
C MET A 19 1.81 1.84 11.38
N PHE A 20 2.99 2.39 11.67
CA PHE A 20 3.54 3.57 11.00
C PHE A 20 4.70 3.23 10.06
N LYS A 21 4.73 2.01 9.52
CA LYS A 21 5.71 1.65 8.51
C LYS A 21 5.49 2.45 7.24
N MET A 22 6.57 2.75 6.52
CA MET A 22 6.50 3.36 5.21
C MET A 22 5.68 2.46 4.26
N GLN A 23 4.65 3.02 3.65
CA GLN A 23 3.83 2.32 2.66
C GLN A 23 4.22 2.79 1.26
N GLN A 24 4.55 1.85 0.38
CA GLN A 24 4.84 2.14 -1.02
C GLN A 24 3.59 1.88 -1.86
N GLN A 25 3.20 2.85 -2.68
CA GLN A 25 2.11 2.69 -3.64
C GLN A 25 2.61 1.95 -4.88
N THR A 26 1.80 1.04 -5.41
CA THR A 26 2.09 0.36 -6.68
C THR A 26 1.86 1.34 -7.85
N PRO A 27 2.87 1.58 -8.71
CA PRO A 27 2.72 2.51 -9.82
C PRO A 27 1.75 1.96 -10.87
N LYS A 28 1.02 2.84 -11.55
CA LYS A 28 0.07 2.46 -12.61
C LYS A 28 0.77 2.04 -13.91
N LYS A 29 1.96 2.58 -14.19
CA LYS A 29 2.75 2.29 -15.40
C LYS A 29 4.25 2.20 -15.04
N GLY A 30 5.04 1.51 -15.86
CA GLY A 30 6.47 1.33 -15.65
C GLY A 30 6.85 0.10 -14.80
N LYS A 31 7.99 0.14 -14.11
CA LYS A 31 8.51 -1.00 -13.31
C LYS A 31 7.56 -1.33 -12.16
N GLY A 32 7.22 -2.61 -11.99
CA GLY A 32 6.34 -3.07 -10.92
C GLY A 32 4.85 -2.74 -11.10
N SER A 33 4.44 -2.30 -12.30
CA SER A 33 3.03 -1.94 -12.59
C SER A 33 2.21 -3.08 -13.19
N TYR A 34 2.84 -4.19 -13.62
CA TYR A 34 2.13 -5.32 -14.21
C TYR A 34 1.29 -6.06 -13.14
N SER A 35 0.01 -6.28 -13.45
CA SER A 35 -0.88 -7.11 -12.64
C SER A 35 -1.39 -8.28 -13.48
N ARG A 36 -1.27 -9.51 -12.95
CA ARG A 36 -1.74 -10.74 -13.62
C ARG A 36 -3.24 -10.70 -13.93
N LYS A 37 -4.02 -10.08 -13.03
CA LYS A 37 -5.47 -9.85 -13.21
C LYS A 37 -5.73 -8.36 -13.04
N GLY A 38 -6.34 -7.73 -14.04
CA GLY A 38 -6.80 -6.35 -13.93
C GLY A 38 -7.84 -6.22 -12.81
N ARG A 39 -8.04 -5.00 -12.29
CA ARG A 39 -9.15 -4.75 -11.37
C ARG A 39 -10.47 -4.85 -12.13
N VAL A 40 -11.35 -5.74 -11.69
CA VAL A 40 -12.75 -5.75 -12.08
C VAL A 40 -13.42 -4.70 -11.20
N THR A 41 -13.89 -3.61 -11.80
CA THR A 41 -14.75 -2.67 -11.07
C THR A 41 -16.11 -3.33 -10.81
N GLU A 42 -16.83 -2.95 -9.75
CA GLU A 42 -18.17 -3.50 -9.43
C GLU A 42 -19.17 -3.42 -10.61
N LYS A 43 -18.86 -2.65 -11.65
CA LYS A 43 -19.63 -2.54 -12.90
C LYS A 43 -19.18 -3.48 -14.03
N GLY A 44 -18.31 -4.47 -13.78
CA GLY A 44 -17.87 -5.45 -14.78
C GLY A 44 -16.97 -4.89 -15.90
N VAL A 45 -16.66 -3.59 -15.89
CA VAL A 45 -15.79 -2.97 -16.88
C VAL A 45 -14.33 -3.17 -16.47
N LYS A 46 -13.58 -3.90 -17.32
CA LYS A 46 -12.12 -3.94 -17.26
C LYS A 46 -11.63 -2.51 -17.48
N GLN A 47 -11.04 -1.88 -16.47
CA GLN A 47 -10.38 -0.58 -16.63
C GLN A 47 -9.16 -0.75 -17.54
N GLY A 48 -9.39 -0.70 -18.85
CA GLY A 48 -8.36 -0.55 -19.87
C GLY A 48 -7.91 0.90 -19.88
N TYR A 49 -6.59 1.11 -19.91
CA TYR A 49 -6.02 2.43 -20.15
C TYR A 49 -6.53 2.94 -21.51
N SER A 50 -7.32 4.01 -21.52
CA SER A 50 -7.60 4.76 -22.74
C SER A 50 -6.26 5.31 -23.26
N GLN A 51 -5.80 4.77 -24.38
CA GLN A 51 -4.66 5.33 -25.09
C GLN A 51 -5.11 6.68 -25.66
N ALA A 52 -4.50 7.77 -25.21
CA ALA A 52 -4.63 9.06 -25.87
C ALA A 52 -3.84 8.99 -27.17
N ALA A 53 -4.48 9.39 -28.27
CA ALA A 53 -3.93 9.44 -29.62
C ALA A 53 -2.85 10.52 -29.76
#